data_AF-A0A367LUP7-F1
#
_entry.id   AF-A0A367LUP7-F1
#
_cell.length_a   1.000
_cell.length_b   1.000
_cell.length_c   1.000
_cell.angle_alpha   90.00
_cell.angle_beta   90.00
_cell.angle_gamma   90.00
#
_symmetry.space_group_name_H-M   'P 1'
#
loop_
_entity.id
_entity.type
_entity.pdbx_description
1 polymer ?
#
loop_
_entity_poly.entity_id
_entity_poly.type
_entity_poly.pdbx_seq_one_letter_code
_entity_poly.pdbx_strand_id
1 'polypeptide(L)'
;RRMLLTMKAFNEGNRALAYFTAQLLDTEHLSQDAAERERAADLLAFLTPICKAFMTETGQEVTNLGMQVYGGHGYIREWGMEQLVRDCRIAQIYEGT
;
A
#
# COMPACT_ATOMS: atom_id res chain seq x y z
N ARG A 1 12.47 4.73 17.70
CA ARG A 1 11.12 5.34 17.75
C ARG A 1 10.70 5.98 16.43
N ARG A 2 11.49 6.88 15.80
CA ARG A 2 11.17 7.49 14.50
C ARG A 2 10.78 6.47 13.42
N MET A 3 11.62 5.46 13.19
CA MET A 3 11.36 4.41 12.19
C MET A 3 10.02 3.68 12.41
N LEU A 4 9.75 3.28 13.65
CA LEU A 4 8.49 2.61 14.02
C LEU A 4 7.26 3.51 13.78
N LEU A 5 7.37 4.82 14.03
CA LEU A 5 6.28 5.76 13.76
C LEU A 5 6.09 6.01 12.27
N THR A 6 7.16 6.06 11.48
CA THR A 6 7.08 6.11 10.01
C THR A 6 6.38 4.86 9.46
N MET A 7 6.80 3.67 9.91
CA MET A 7 6.16 2.40 9.53
C MET A 7 4.67 2.38 9.88
N LYS A 8 4.32 2.85 11.09
CA LYS A 8 2.93 2.95 11.53
C LYS A 8 2.13 3.90 10.63
N ALA A 9 2.65 5.10 10.39
CA ALA A 9 1.97 6.12 9.59
C ALA A 9 1.67 5.63 8.17
N PHE A 10 2.65 5.00 7.50
CA PHE A 10 2.44 4.42 6.17
C PHE A 10 1.45 3.25 6.21
N ASN A 11 1.58 2.32 7.15
CA ASN A 11 0.68 1.16 7.22
C ASN A 11 -0.77 1.56 7.49
N GLU A 12 -1.01 2.51 8.40
CA GLU A 12 -2.36 2.98 8.72
C GLU A 12 -2.93 3.87 7.61
N GLY A 13 -2.13 4.77 7.05
CA GLY A 13 -2.51 5.64 5.94
C GLY A 13 -2.85 4.86 4.67
N ASN A 14 -2.00 3.91 4.27
CA ASN A 14 -2.23 3.06 3.10
C ASN A 14 -3.49 2.21 3.28
N ARG A 15 -3.74 1.68 4.49
CA ARG A 15 -4.95 0.92 4.77
C ARG A 15 -6.21 1.79 4.67
N ALA A 16 -6.18 3.00 5.19
CA ALA A 16 -7.29 3.94 5.07
C ALA A 16 -7.60 4.27 3.60
N LEU A 17 -6.56 4.57 2.81
CA LEU A 17 -6.70 4.86 1.38
C LEU A 17 -7.23 3.63 0.61
N ALA A 18 -6.74 2.43 0.90
CA ALA A 18 -7.21 1.20 0.26
C ALA A 18 -8.68 0.89 0.57
N TYR A 19 -9.13 1.12 1.81
CA TYR A 19 -10.55 0.96 2.15
C TYR A 19 -11.42 2.04 1.51
N PHE A 20 -10.93 3.27 1.42
CA PHE A 20 -11.65 4.33 0.72
C PHE A 20 -11.83 4.01 -0.78
N THR A 21 -10.77 3.55 -1.46
CA THR A 21 -10.90 3.14 -2.87
C THR A 21 -11.76 1.89 -3.04
N ALA A 22 -11.70 0.92 -2.12
CA ALA A 22 -12.62 -0.21 -2.13
C ALA A 22 -14.09 0.23 -1.97
N GLN A 23 -14.38 1.19 -1.09
CA GLN A 23 -15.72 1.75 -0.93
C GLN A 23 -16.20 2.46 -2.21
N LEU A 24 -15.32 3.19 -2.89
CA LEU A 24 -15.66 3.79 -4.19
C LEU A 24 -15.97 2.71 -5.23
N LEU A 25 -15.20 1.61 -5.25
CA LEU A 25 -15.44 0.47 -6.14
C LEU A 25 -16.83 -0.12 -5.91
N ASP A 26 -17.21 -0.36 -4.66
CA ASP A 26 -18.56 -0.82 -4.32
C ASP A 26 -19.63 0.20 -4.73
N THR A 27 -19.36 1.49 -4.57
CA THR A 27 -20.30 2.57 -4.94
C THR A 27 -20.52 2.62 -6.46
N GLU A 28 -19.44 2.54 -7.25
CA GLU A 28 -19.49 2.45 -8.70
C GLU A 28 -20.33 1.27 -9.17
N HIS A 29 -20.14 0.10 -8.57
CA HIS A 29 -20.79 -1.15 -9.00
C HIS A 29 -22.24 -1.29 -8.50
N LEU A 30 -22.54 -0.81 -7.29
CA LEU A 30 -23.77 -1.16 -6.58
C LEU A 30 -24.74 0.02 -6.40
N SER A 31 -24.31 1.27 -6.58
CA SER A 31 -25.20 2.42 -6.39
C SER A 31 -26.34 2.43 -7.42
N GLN A 32 -27.54 2.77 -6.97
CA GLN A 32 -28.71 2.97 -7.84
C GLN A 32 -28.78 4.41 -8.38
N ASP A 33 -28.00 5.32 -7.82
CA ASP A 33 -27.89 6.71 -8.29
C ASP A 33 -26.78 6.81 -9.34
N ALA A 34 -27.17 7.16 -10.57
CA ALA A 34 -26.26 7.31 -11.70
C ALA A 34 -25.17 8.38 -11.45
N ALA A 35 -25.49 9.47 -10.76
CA ALA A 35 -24.54 10.56 -10.50
C ALA A 35 -23.53 10.17 -9.41
N GLU A 36 -23.92 9.36 -8.43
CA GLU A 36 -22.97 8.79 -7.45
C GLU A 36 -22.04 7.76 -8.12
N ARG A 37 -22.57 6.90 -9.02
CA ARG A 37 -21.73 5.95 -9.76
C ARG A 37 -20.68 6.65 -10.61
N GLU A 38 -21.08 7.68 -11.37
CA GLU A 38 -20.17 8.43 -12.24
C GLU A 38 -19.06 9.10 -11.44
N ARG A 39 -19.40 9.77 -10.32
CA ARG A 39 -18.40 10.36 -9.43
C ARG A 39 -17.46 9.33 -8.81
N ALA A 40 -17.97 8.15 -8.44
CA ALA A 40 -17.15 7.08 -7.92
C ALA A 40 -16.18 6.53 -8.99
N ALA A 41 -16.65 6.34 -10.23
CA ALA A 41 -15.83 5.90 -11.36
C ALA A 41 -14.69 6.89 -11.65
N ASP A 42 -14.98 8.19 -11.68
CA ASP A 42 -13.96 9.24 -11.93
C ASP A 42 -12.89 9.24 -10.83
N LEU A 43 -13.30 9.14 -9.57
CA LEU A 43 -12.38 9.09 -8.44
C LEU A 43 -11.55 7.80 -8.44
N LEU A 44 -12.14 6.65 -8.78
CA LEU A 44 -11.43 5.38 -8.90
C LEU A 44 -10.37 5.43 -10.00
N ALA A 45 -10.72 5.96 -11.17
CA ALA A 45 -9.78 6.11 -12.29
C ALA A 45 -8.58 6.97 -11.89
N PHE A 46 -8.81 8.02 -11.09
CA PHE A 46 -7.74 8.86 -10.56
C PHE A 46 -6.92 8.19 -9.45
N LEU A 47 -7.56 7.53 -8.50
CA LEU A 47 -6.91 7.01 -7.29
C LEU A 47 -6.23 5.66 -7.49
N THR A 48 -6.69 4.82 -8.40
CA THR A 48 -6.10 3.49 -8.67
C THR A 48 -4.60 3.55 -8.97
N PRO A 49 -4.11 4.38 -9.92
CA PRO A 49 -2.67 4.48 -10.17
C PRO A 49 -1.90 5.07 -8.99
N ILE A 50 -2.50 6.00 -8.23
CA ILE A 50 -1.91 6.57 -7.01
C ILE A 50 -1.76 5.49 -5.95
N CYS A 51 -2.78 4.67 -5.72
CA CYS A 51 -2.74 3.56 -4.78
C CYS A 51 -1.63 2.58 -5.15
N LYS A 52 -1.57 2.14 -6.41
CA LYS A 52 -0.50 1.24 -6.87
C LYS A 52 0.87 1.86 -6.60
N ALA A 53 1.14 3.05 -7.15
CA ALA A 53 2.46 3.65 -7.08
C ALA A 53 2.88 3.94 -5.62
N PHE A 54 2.03 4.65 -4.87
CA PHE A 54 2.37 5.09 -3.53
C PHE A 54 2.48 3.92 -2.53
N MET A 55 1.54 2.97 -2.55
CA MET A 55 1.54 1.87 -1.59
C MET A 55 2.69 0.89 -1.83
N THR A 56 3.12 0.70 -3.08
CA THR A 56 4.24 -0.20 -3.39
C THR A 56 5.59 0.43 -3.08
N GLU A 57 5.78 1.73 -3.36
CA GLU A 57 6.97 2.48 -2.94
C GLU A 57 7.10 2.53 -1.40
N THR A 58 6.03 2.93 -0.72
CA THR A 58 6.05 3.02 0.76
C THR A 58 6.09 1.65 1.41
N GLY A 59 5.50 0.61 0.82
CA GLY A 59 5.67 -0.78 1.26
C GLY A 59 7.13 -1.23 1.26
N GLN A 60 7.87 -0.90 0.20
CA GLN A 60 9.30 -1.19 0.13
C GLN A 60 10.10 -0.40 1.18
N GLU A 61 9.73 0.85 1.46
CA GLU A 61 10.35 1.62 2.53
C GLU A 61 10.08 0.99 3.92
N VAL A 62 8.82 0.61 4.19
CA VAL A 62 8.41 -0.01 5.46
C VAL A 62 9.14 -1.32 5.72
N THR A 63 9.28 -2.19 4.72
CA THR A 63 9.99 -3.48 4.88
C THR A 63 11.48 -3.26 5.17
N ASN A 64 12.12 -2.30 4.50
CA ASN A 64 13.50 -1.89 4.78
C ASN A 64 13.68 -1.32 6.20
N LEU A 65 12.77 -0.45 6.63
CA LEU A 65 12.77 0.08 8.01
C LEU A 65 12.58 -1.04 9.04
N GLY A 66 11.71 -2.01 8.75
CA GLY A 66 11.52 -3.19 9.58
C GLY A 66 12.81 -4.00 9.73
N MET A 67 13.51 -4.26 8.63
CA MET A 67 14.81 -4.93 8.65
C MET A 67 15.83 -4.15 9.50
N GLN A 68 15.88 -2.82 9.36
CA GLN A 68 16.77 -1.96 10.16
C GLN A 68 16.44 -1.99 11.66
N VAL A 69 15.16 -2.12 12.04
CA VAL A 69 14.75 -2.24 13.45
C VAL A 69 15.32 -3.50 14.10
N TYR A 70 15.48 -4.59 13.34
CA TYR A 70 16.10 -5.83 13.81
C TYR A 70 17.64 -5.78 13.81
N GLY A 71 18.25 -4.74 13.24
CA GLY A 71 19.70 -4.63 13.09
C GLY A 71 20.27 -5.80 12.29
N GLY A 72 21.40 -6.36 12.72
CA GLY A 72 22.04 -7.50 12.05
C GLY A 72 21.14 -8.73 11.95
N HIS A 73 20.25 -8.96 12.92
CA HIS A 73 19.29 -10.05 12.87
C HIS A 73 18.27 -9.91 11.74
N GLY A 74 18.02 -8.69 11.24
CA GLY A 74 17.12 -8.46 10.11
C GLY A 74 17.60 -9.10 8.81
N TYR A 75 18.91 -9.34 8.68
CA TYR A 75 19.52 -10.03 7.53
C TYR A 75 19.53 -11.55 7.68
N ILE A 76 19.21 -12.08 8.87
CA ILE A 76 19.24 -13.52 9.14
C ILE A 76 17.88 -14.12 8.80
N ARG A 77 17.89 -15.12 7.89
CA ARG A 77 16.68 -15.74 7.32
C ARG A 77 15.69 -16.27 8.37
N GLU A 78 16.17 -16.72 9.53
CA GLU A 78 15.33 -17.21 10.65
C GLU A 78 14.29 -16.17 11.12
N TRP A 79 14.60 -14.88 11.03
CA TRP A 79 13.71 -13.80 11.49
C TRP A 79 12.74 -13.31 10.40
N GLY A 80 12.91 -13.73 9.15
CA GLY A 80 11.97 -13.48 8.04
C GLY A 80 11.91 -12.03 7.51
N MET A 81 12.61 -11.06 8.10
CA MET A 81 12.54 -9.66 7.65
C MET A 81 13.10 -9.46 6.23
N GLU A 82 14.19 -10.14 5.89
CA GLU A 82 14.77 -10.12 4.54
C GLU A 82 13.79 -10.64 3.48
N GLN A 83 12.94 -11.61 3.85
CA GLN A 83 11.93 -12.14 2.96
C GLN A 83 10.88 -11.08 2.60
N LEU A 84 10.40 -10.31 3.57
CA LEU A 84 9.44 -9.23 3.30
C LEU A 84 10.01 -8.19 2.32
N VAL A 85 11.30 -7.85 2.44
CA VAL A 85 11.97 -6.91 1.53
C VAL A 85 12.05 -7.46 0.11
N ARG A 86 12.36 -8.75 -0.05
CA ARG A 86 12.42 -9.41 -1.36
C ARG A 86 11.03 -9.53 -1.99
N ASP A 87 10.05 -9.99 -1.22
CA ASP A 87 8.72 -10.29 -1.71
C ASP A 87 7.94 -8.99 -2.02
N CYS A 88 8.22 -7.89 -1.32
CA CYS A 88 7.59 -6.59 -1.60
C CYS A 88 8.11 -5.92 -2.89
N ARG A 89 9.38 -6.16 -3.26
CA ARG A 89 10.04 -5.46 -4.36
C ARG A 89 9.35 -5.65 -5.72
N ILE A 90 8.77 -6.82 -5.96
CA ILE A 90 8.08 -7.11 -7.22
C ILE A 90 6.88 -6.19 -7.45
N ALA A 91 6.25 -5.71 -6.37
CA ALA A 91 5.01 -4.94 -6.46
C ALA A 91 5.19 -3.57 -7.16
N GLN A 92 6.40 -3.03 -7.13
CA GLN A 92 6.75 -1.80 -7.85
C GLN A 92 6.89 -2.03 -9.36
N ILE A 93 7.18 -3.26 -9.78
CA ILE A 93 7.62 -3.60 -11.14
C ILE A 93 6.47 -4.12 -12.00
N TYR A 94 5.64 -5.01 -11.45
CA TYR A 94 4.52 -5.57 -12.20
C TYR A 94 3.39 -4.53 -12.44
N GLU A 95 2.44 -4.85 -13.31
CA GLU A 95 1.23 -4.02 -13.54
C GLU A 95 1.49 -2.54 -13.85
N GLY A 96 2.66 -2.24 -14.46
CA GLY A 96 3.06 -0.91 -14.92
C GLY A 96 3.97 -0.16 -13.94
N THR A 97 5.16 0.25 -14.40
CA THR A 97 6.14 1.08 -13.67
C THR A 97 5.89 2.56 -13.85
#